data_AF-A0A8B7NXB4-F1
#
_entry.id   AF-A0A8B7NXB4-F1
#
_cell.length_a   1.000
_cell.length_b   1.000
_cell.length_c   1.000
_cell.angle_alpha   90.00
_cell.angle_beta   90.00
_cell.angle_gamma   90.00
#
_symmetry.space_group_name_H-M   'P 1'
#
loop_
_entity.id
_entity.type
_entity.pdbx_description
1 polymer ?
#
loop_
_entity_poly.entity_id
_entity_poly.type
_entity_poly.pdbx_seq_one_letter_code
_entity_poly.pdbx_strand_id
1 'polypeptide(L)'
;DCQDKAYGGGIFCGQEDEANKNKTSALDFVPGNPDLPDDGEYQWLAARLALAKHLLASLLVYYAQPHRKCEPSVVVNLITLAQGEGVCGGVVAPGGQSCQAAVATLLRDIDALHSLLLVLVIDTDEDVRSHKLCAPQWREKLELLITEFGSRPGHLPPLLAWCVLQGRRALCDTNGASVPSSEVQRYSRMAVRAVDGGVMACLHNFLNNQAVVSDALLKEVCASIVYSVACVAATQLNIDPRAPCSAHLSALAVACVASPVPAHLFWAEEEGTAAVLLPDAHLVFPEQPRPLLSLCTALASASAPSCAKVMELLSEMPSLT
;
A
#
# COMPACT_ATOMS: atom_id res chain seq x y z
N ASP A 1 -71.08 15.98 49.97
CA ASP A 1 -69.80 16.36 50.59
C ASP A 1 -68.81 16.86 49.55
N CYS A 2 -68.54 18.17 49.64
CA CYS A 2 -67.39 19.00 49.19
C CYS A 2 -66.84 18.81 47.76
N GLN A 3 -67.03 19.78 46.83
CA GLN A 3 -66.17 20.96 46.51
C GLN A 3 -64.81 20.57 45.85
N ASP A 4 -64.18 21.24 44.88
CA ASP A 4 -64.40 22.37 43.97
C ASP A 4 -63.13 22.44 43.04
N LYS A 5 -63.26 22.92 41.79
CA LYS A 5 -62.26 23.66 40.93
C LYS A 5 -60.81 23.20 40.62
N ALA A 6 -60.54 23.15 39.30
CA ALA A 6 -59.59 23.94 38.45
C ALA A 6 -58.06 24.09 38.76
N TYR A 7 -57.31 24.31 37.65
CA TYR A 7 -55.86 24.66 37.49
C TYR A 7 -54.87 23.50 37.76
N GLY A 8 -53.75 23.32 37.07
CA GLY A 8 -52.96 24.16 36.17
C GLY A 8 -51.47 23.88 36.47
N GLY A 9 -50.69 23.48 35.45
CA GLY A 9 -49.26 23.78 35.27
C GLY A 9 -48.19 23.36 36.30
N GLY A 10 -47.28 22.48 35.83
CA GLY A 10 -45.81 22.49 36.13
C GLY A 10 -45.37 21.87 37.47
N ILE A 11 -44.17 21.32 37.66
CA ILE A 11 -42.91 21.16 36.90
C ILE A 11 -42.18 19.94 37.52
N PHE A 12 -41.25 19.34 36.76
CA PHE A 12 -40.14 18.44 37.13
C PHE A 12 -40.30 16.96 36.76
N CYS A 13 -39.72 16.59 35.61
CA CYS A 13 -38.74 15.52 35.50
C CYS A 13 -38.06 15.57 34.12
N GLY A 14 -36.72 15.44 34.11
CA GLY A 14 -35.95 15.05 32.93
C GLY A 14 -35.19 16.16 32.19
N GLN A 15 -34.16 16.73 32.83
CA GLN A 15 -32.99 17.22 32.11
C GLN A 15 -32.07 16.02 31.87
N GLU A 16 -31.96 15.57 30.62
CA GLU A 16 -30.82 14.88 30.00
C GLU A 16 -31.22 14.58 28.54
N ASP A 17 -30.25 14.56 27.62
CA ASP A 17 -30.39 14.23 26.18
C ASP A 17 -30.62 15.35 25.14
N GLU A 18 -30.00 16.53 25.31
CA GLU A 18 -29.78 17.50 24.21
C GLU A 18 -28.31 17.58 23.74
N ALA A 19 -27.41 16.72 24.23
CA ALA A 19 -25.97 16.84 23.95
C ALA A 19 -25.43 15.93 22.82
N ASN A 20 -26.26 15.12 22.14
CA ASN A 20 -25.76 14.07 21.25
C ASN A 20 -26.24 14.14 19.78
N LYS A 21 -26.77 15.29 19.32
CA LYS A 21 -27.25 15.46 17.93
C LYS A 21 -26.23 16.06 16.93
N ASN A 22 -25.02 16.41 17.36
CA ASN A 22 -23.97 16.93 16.47
C ASN A 22 -22.84 15.93 16.23
N LYS A 23 -23.19 14.76 15.71
CA LYS A 23 -22.26 13.96 14.90
C LYS A 23 -22.83 13.84 13.50
N THR A 24 -22.96 14.97 12.82
CA THR A 24 -23.04 14.98 11.37
C THR A 24 -21.71 14.42 10.86
N SER A 25 -21.78 13.31 10.14
CA SER A 25 -20.67 12.92 9.28
C SER A 25 -20.35 14.10 8.38
N ALA A 26 -19.07 14.37 8.07
CA ALA A 26 -18.69 15.39 7.09
C ALA A 26 -19.25 15.10 5.67
N LEU A 27 -20.00 14.00 5.51
CA LEU A 27 -20.64 13.51 4.30
C LEU A 27 -22.18 13.40 4.42
N ASP A 28 -22.81 13.82 5.53
CA ASP A 28 -24.27 13.89 5.61
C ASP A 28 -24.78 15.15 4.91
N PHE A 29 -25.08 15.02 3.61
CA PHE A 29 -25.66 16.12 2.82
C PHE A 29 -27.17 15.96 2.65
N VAL A 30 -27.89 17.07 2.84
CA VAL A 30 -29.34 17.20 2.65
C VAL A 30 -29.64 17.28 1.15
N PRO A 31 -30.38 16.32 0.57
CA PRO A 31 -30.72 16.37 -0.86
C PRO A 31 -31.68 17.53 -1.16
N GLY A 32 -31.46 18.24 -2.28
CA GLY A 32 -32.45 19.15 -2.86
C GLY A 32 -32.23 20.64 -2.62
N ASN A 33 -30.98 21.13 -2.64
CA ASN A 33 -30.73 22.57 -2.70
C ASN A 33 -31.08 23.10 -4.12
N PRO A 34 -32.12 23.93 -4.28
CA PRO A 34 -32.64 24.33 -5.60
C PRO A 34 -31.69 25.26 -6.40
N ASP A 35 -30.59 25.70 -5.82
CA ASP A 35 -29.61 26.60 -6.45
C ASP A 35 -28.37 25.87 -7.03
N LEU A 36 -28.30 24.54 -6.95
CA LEU A 36 -27.22 23.73 -7.54
C LEU A 36 -27.72 22.99 -8.79
N PRO A 37 -26.92 22.93 -9.89
CA PRO A 37 -27.26 22.08 -11.04
C PRO A 37 -27.43 20.62 -10.61
N ASP A 38 -28.26 19.85 -11.31
CA ASP A 38 -28.56 18.43 -11.00
C ASP A 38 -27.30 17.52 -10.91
N ASP A 39 -26.13 17.97 -11.40
CA ASP A 39 -24.82 17.31 -11.33
C ASP A 39 -23.74 18.10 -10.55
N GLY A 40 -24.08 19.26 -9.98
CA GLY A 40 -23.11 20.18 -9.36
C GLY A 40 -22.38 19.58 -8.16
N GLU A 41 -23.06 18.74 -7.38
CA GLU A 41 -22.51 18.07 -6.21
C GLU A 41 -21.44 17.03 -6.58
N TYR A 42 -21.72 16.21 -7.60
CA TYR A 42 -20.77 15.21 -8.10
C TYR A 42 -19.59 15.84 -8.81
N GLN A 43 -19.80 16.92 -9.57
CA GLN A 43 -18.72 17.67 -10.19
C GLN A 43 -17.81 18.33 -9.14
N TRP A 44 -18.40 18.90 -8.09
CA TRP A 44 -17.65 19.46 -6.97
C TRP A 44 -16.84 18.37 -6.24
N LEU A 45 -17.45 17.22 -5.95
CA LEU A 45 -16.78 16.09 -5.31
C LEU A 45 -15.65 15.55 -6.19
N ALA A 46 -15.90 15.35 -7.47
CA ALA A 46 -14.89 14.91 -8.43
C ALA A 46 -13.70 15.88 -8.50
N ALA A 47 -13.94 17.20 -8.48
CA ALA A 47 -12.88 18.20 -8.44
C ALA A 47 -12.03 18.11 -7.15
N ARG A 48 -12.66 17.88 -6.00
CA ARG A 48 -11.96 17.69 -4.72
C ARG A 48 -11.13 16.41 -4.69
N LEU A 49 -11.68 15.31 -5.21
CA LEU A 49 -10.98 14.04 -5.33
C LEU A 49 -9.82 14.13 -6.34
N ALA A 50 -10.01 14.83 -7.47
CA ALA A 50 -8.94 15.06 -8.43
C ALA A 50 -7.79 15.88 -7.83
N LEU A 51 -8.09 16.86 -6.96
CA LEU A 51 -7.07 17.60 -6.22
C LEU A 51 -6.34 16.69 -5.21
N ALA A 52 -7.08 15.89 -4.44
CA ALA A 52 -6.49 14.95 -3.50
C ALA A 52 -5.56 13.95 -4.21
N LYS A 53 -5.98 13.44 -5.38
CA LYS A 53 -5.17 12.58 -6.24
C LYS A 53 -3.85 13.24 -6.63
N HIS A 54 -3.89 14.48 -7.12
CA HIS A 54 -2.68 15.23 -7.49
C HIS A 54 -1.75 15.48 -6.29
N LEU A 55 -2.31 15.78 -5.12
CA LEU A 55 -1.53 15.98 -3.89
C LEU A 55 -0.84 14.68 -3.47
N LEU A 56 -1.52 13.53 -3.52
CA LEU A 56 -0.91 12.23 -3.23
C LEU A 56 0.22 11.88 -4.21
N ALA A 57 0.00 12.08 -5.51
CA ALA A 57 1.05 11.88 -6.52
C ALA A 57 2.26 12.79 -6.27
N SER A 58 2.03 14.05 -5.88
CA SER A 58 3.10 15.00 -5.55
C SER A 58 3.86 14.57 -4.29
N LEU A 59 3.16 14.08 -3.27
CA LEU A 59 3.78 13.55 -2.04
C LEU A 59 4.61 12.31 -2.31
N LEU A 60 4.14 11.41 -3.18
CA LEU A 60 4.91 10.24 -3.63
C LEU A 60 6.25 10.66 -4.23
N VAL A 61 6.24 11.57 -5.20
CA VAL A 61 7.47 12.07 -5.84
C VAL A 61 8.36 12.81 -4.83
N TYR A 62 7.76 13.57 -3.91
CA TYR A 62 8.50 14.29 -2.88
C TYR A 62 9.24 13.35 -1.91
N TYR A 63 8.57 12.32 -1.40
CA TYR A 63 9.17 11.36 -0.46
C TYR A 63 10.03 10.29 -1.14
N ALA A 64 9.90 10.08 -2.45
CA ALA A 64 10.75 9.17 -3.20
C ALA A 64 12.20 9.69 -3.35
N GLN A 65 12.46 10.94 -2.95
CA GLN A 65 13.81 11.51 -2.99
C GLN A 65 14.72 10.86 -1.92
N PRO A 66 15.95 10.42 -2.25
CA PRO A 66 16.82 9.63 -1.35
C PRO A 66 17.14 10.27 0.00
N HIS A 67 17.07 11.61 0.11
CA HIS A 67 17.41 12.34 1.33
C HIS A 67 16.18 12.80 2.13
N ARG A 68 14.97 12.47 1.68
CA ARG A 68 13.73 12.89 2.32
C ARG A 68 13.18 11.75 3.16
N LYS A 69 13.38 11.83 4.47
CA LYS A 69 12.74 10.92 5.42
C LYS A 69 11.44 11.51 5.94
N CYS A 70 10.40 10.69 5.98
CA CYS A 70 9.12 11.07 6.56
C CYS A 70 9.21 11.05 8.08
N GLU A 71 8.71 12.09 8.75
CA GLU A 71 8.64 12.07 10.22
C GLU A 71 7.52 11.11 10.67
N PRO A 72 7.73 10.33 11.75
CA PRO A 72 6.74 9.36 12.21
C PRO A 72 5.35 9.95 12.52
N SER A 73 5.30 11.20 12.96
CA SER A 73 4.04 11.92 13.19
C SER A 73 3.23 12.12 11.88
N VAL A 74 3.91 12.32 10.76
CA VAL A 74 3.28 12.43 9.44
C VAL A 74 2.78 11.07 8.98
N VAL A 75 3.53 9.98 9.24
CA VAL A 75 3.08 8.61 8.94
C VAL A 75 1.80 8.28 9.69
N VAL A 76 1.70 8.64 10.98
CA VAL A 76 0.46 8.50 11.76
C VAL A 76 -0.70 9.24 11.09
N ASN A 77 -0.49 10.50 10.70
CA ASN A 77 -1.54 11.28 10.03
C ASN A 77 -1.98 10.62 8.71
N LEU A 78 -1.03 10.15 7.90
CA LEU A 78 -1.32 9.46 6.64
C LEU A 78 -2.11 8.17 6.87
N ILE A 79 -1.83 7.41 7.93
CA ILE A 79 -2.57 6.20 8.29
C ILE A 79 -3.98 6.55 8.78
N THR A 80 -4.14 7.58 9.60
CA THR A 80 -5.47 7.99 10.09
C THR A 80 -6.40 8.43 8.95
N LEU A 81 -5.84 8.97 7.86
CA LEU A 81 -6.60 9.26 6.65
C LEU A 81 -7.19 7.99 5.98
N ALA A 82 -6.57 6.82 6.16
CA ALA A 82 -7.08 5.54 5.66
C ALA A 82 -8.14 4.90 6.58
N GLN A 83 -8.20 5.32 7.85
CA GLN A 83 -9.10 4.75 8.86
C GLN A 83 -10.43 5.49 9.00
N GLY A 84 -10.46 6.81 8.74
CA GLY A 84 -11.73 7.49 8.51
C GLY A 84 -12.43 6.86 7.31
N GLU A 85 -13.74 7.01 7.15
CA GLU A 85 -14.51 6.47 6.00
C GLU A 85 -14.04 6.98 4.61
N GLY A 86 -12.89 7.67 4.53
CA GLY A 86 -12.24 8.18 3.33
C GLY A 86 -11.11 7.31 2.80
N VAL A 87 -10.83 7.57 1.52
CA VAL A 87 -9.87 6.90 0.63
C VAL A 87 -10.25 5.44 0.43
N CYS A 88 -10.04 4.54 1.39
CA CYS A 88 -10.36 3.11 1.22
C CYS A 88 -11.78 2.72 1.66
N GLY A 89 -12.63 3.69 2.01
CA GLY A 89 -14.05 3.52 2.32
C GLY A 89 -14.87 3.63 1.04
N GLY A 90 -15.46 2.53 0.59
CA GLY A 90 -16.26 2.51 -0.63
C GLY A 90 -17.46 3.45 -0.51
N VAL A 91 -17.31 4.69 -0.96
CA VAL A 91 -18.42 5.64 -1.10
C VAL A 91 -19.24 5.19 -2.30
N VAL A 92 -20.33 4.47 -2.06
CA VAL A 92 -21.38 4.25 -3.07
C VAL A 92 -22.29 5.46 -3.03
N ALA A 93 -21.93 6.50 -3.77
CA ALA A 93 -22.78 7.67 -3.91
C ALA A 93 -24.07 7.28 -4.68
N PRO A 94 -25.28 7.58 -4.17
CA PRO A 94 -26.52 7.24 -4.84
C PRO A 94 -26.86 8.31 -5.90
N GLY A 95 -26.78 7.96 -7.19
CA GLY A 95 -27.27 8.80 -8.31
C GLY A 95 -26.40 8.78 -9.57
N GLY A 96 -27.03 8.87 -10.76
CA GLY A 96 -26.43 9.17 -12.08
C GLY A 96 -25.26 8.31 -12.59
N GLN A 97 -25.49 7.46 -13.60
CA GLN A 97 -24.52 6.46 -14.08
C GLN A 97 -23.13 7.01 -14.52
N SER A 98 -23.02 8.25 -15.04
CA SER A 98 -21.74 8.78 -15.55
C SER A 98 -20.88 9.47 -14.47
N CYS A 99 -21.48 10.37 -13.70
CA CYS A 99 -20.79 11.11 -12.63
C CYS A 99 -20.33 10.19 -11.48
N GLN A 100 -21.12 9.15 -11.17
CA GLN A 100 -20.76 8.12 -10.19
C GLN A 100 -19.54 7.29 -10.62
N ALA A 101 -19.43 6.98 -11.92
CA ALA A 101 -18.30 6.23 -12.46
C ALA A 101 -16.98 7.03 -12.40
N ALA A 102 -17.05 8.35 -12.65
CA ALA A 102 -15.89 9.24 -12.52
C ALA A 102 -15.40 9.32 -11.06
N VAL A 103 -16.31 9.52 -10.11
CA VAL A 103 -15.99 9.53 -8.67
C VAL A 103 -15.41 8.18 -8.23
N ALA A 104 -16.01 7.06 -8.63
CA ALA A 104 -15.51 5.73 -8.29
C ALA A 104 -14.11 5.47 -8.85
N THR A 105 -13.82 5.97 -10.06
CA THR A 105 -12.48 5.87 -10.66
C THR A 105 -11.47 6.68 -9.87
N LEU A 106 -11.81 7.93 -9.50
CA LEU A 106 -10.94 8.78 -8.69
C LEU A 106 -10.65 8.18 -7.32
N LEU A 107 -11.64 7.58 -6.66
CA LEU A 107 -11.41 6.90 -5.38
C LEU A 107 -10.41 5.74 -5.52
N ARG A 108 -10.54 4.92 -6.57
CA ARG A 108 -9.58 3.83 -6.85
C ARG A 108 -8.17 4.35 -7.13
N ASP A 109 -8.05 5.47 -7.84
CA ASP A 109 -6.76 6.12 -8.09
C ASP A 109 -6.13 6.62 -6.78
N ILE A 110 -6.93 7.28 -5.93
CA ILE A 110 -6.48 7.78 -4.63
C ILE A 110 -6.06 6.62 -3.73
N ASP A 111 -6.81 5.52 -3.70
CA ASP A 111 -6.47 4.30 -2.97
C ASP A 111 -5.10 3.75 -3.36
N ALA A 112 -4.86 3.62 -4.67
CA ALA A 112 -3.59 3.12 -5.20
C ALA A 112 -2.43 4.03 -4.77
N LEU A 113 -2.56 5.34 -4.98
CA LEU A 113 -1.51 6.31 -4.64
C LEU A 113 -1.28 6.42 -3.13
N HIS A 114 -2.33 6.41 -2.34
CA HIS A 114 -2.22 6.50 -0.89
C HIS A 114 -1.59 5.24 -0.30
N SER A 115 -2.02 4.06 -0.77
CA SER A 115 -1.40 2.80 -0.37
C SER A 115 0.09 2.77 -0.73
N LEU A 116 0.46 3.19 -1.94
CA LEU A 116 1.87 3.24 -2.36
C LEU A 116 2.67 4.26 -1.55
N LEU A 117 2.07 5.41 -1.22
CA LEU A 117 2.68 6.42 -0.36
C LEU A 117 2.95 5.85 1.03
N LEU A 118 2.00 5.11 1.59
CA LEU A 118 2.17 4.45 2.89
C LEU A 118 3.29 3.42 2.86
N VAL A 119 3.37 2.59 1.81
CA VAL A 119 4.48 1.64 1.65
C VAL A 119 5.83 2.37 1.57
N LEU A 120 5.91 3.44 0.78
CA LEU A 120 7.11 4.26 0.63
C LEU A 120 7.57 4.86 1.97
N VAL A 121 6.66 5.47 2.74
CA VAL A 121 7.05 6.15 4.00
C VAL A 121 7.25 5.18 5.17
N ILE A 122 6.78 3.93 5.05
CA ILE A 122 7.15 2.85 5.98
C ILE A 122 8.60 2.42 5.75
N ASP A 123 9.11 2.53 4.52
CA ASP A 123 10.50 2.29 4.10
C ASP A 123 11.06 0.94 4.60
N THR A 124 10.66 -0.13 3.93
CA THR A 124 11.08 -1.49 4.31
C THR A 124 12.54 -1.80 4.04
N ASP A 125 13.26 -0.94 3.31
CA ASP A 125 14.66 -1.16 2.93
C ASP A 125 15.63 -0.57 3.96
N GLU A 126 15.25 0.54 4.61
CA GLU A 126 16.10 1.18 5.62
C GLU A 126 16.50 0.21 6.76
N ASP A 127 17.70 0.43 7.31
CA ASP A 127 18.22 -0.34 8.45
C ASP A 127 17.31 -0.17 9.68
N VAL A 128 16.77 -1.29 10.16
CA VAL A 128 15.87 -1.36 11.32
C VAL A 128 16.47 -0.76 12.59
N ARG A 129 17.81 -0.70 12.70
CA ARG A 129 18.49 -0.11 13.87
C ARG A 129 18.42 1.42 13.88
N SER A 130 18.42 2.07 12.72
CA SER A 130 18.26 3.52 12.59
C SER A 130 16.82 3.95 12.31
N HIS A 131 15.95 3.00 11.99
CA HIS A 131 14.59 3.27 11.55
C HIS A 131 13.72 3.91 12.64
N LYS A 132 13.26 5.15 12.41
CA LYS A 132 12.47 5.90 13.41
C LYS A 132 11.17 5.21 13.81
N LEU A 133 10.52 4.49 12.87
CA LEU A 133 9.27 3.76 13.16
C LEU A 133 9.48 2.49 14.01
N CYS A 134 10.73 2.02 14.16
CA CYS A 134 11.06 0.89 15.04
C CYS A 134 11.26 1.31 16.50
N ALA A 135 11.30 2.61 16.79
CA ALA A 135 11.37 3.12 18.16
C ALA A 135 10.10 2.73 18.95
N PRO A 136 10.21 2.32 20.23
CA PRO A 136 9.09 1.78 21.01
C PRO A 136 7.84 2.67 21.01
N GLN A 137 8.03 3.98 21.22
CA GLN A 137 6.95 4.98 21.25
C GLN A 137 6.12 5.07 19.96
N TRP A 138 6.74 4.83 18.80
CA TRP A 138 6.07 4.90 17.51
C TRP A 138 5.48 3.56 17.12
N ARG A 139 6.20 2.47 17.42
CA ARG A 139 5.76 1.10 17.19
C ARG A 139 4.41 0.79 17.83
N GLU A 140 4.25 1.07 19.13
CA GLU A 140 2.99 0.79 19.83
C GLU A 140 1.82 1.56 19.23
N LYS A 141 2.05 2.85 18.93
CA LYS A 141 1.03 3.73 18.33
C LYS A 141 0.63 3.28 16.93
N LEU A 142 1.60 2.96 16.07
CA LEU A 142 1.37 2.56 14.69
C LEU A 142 0.81 1.13 14.59
N GLU A 143 1.23 0.23 15.48
CA GLU A 143 0.72 -1.13 15.51
C GLU A 143 -0.78 -1.16 15.80
N LEU A 144 -1.27 -0.32 16.71
CA LEU A 144 -2.70 -0.18 16.97
C LEU A 144 -3.44 0.25 15.70
N LEU A 145 -2.94 1.28 15.00
CA LEU A 145 -3.60 1.80 13.79
C LEU A 145 -3.56 0.80 12.61
N ILE A 146 -2.43 0.13 12.41
CA ILE A 146 -2.24 -0.80 11.27
C ILE A 146 -2.97 -2.12 11.50
N THR A 147 -3.13 -2.56 12.75
CA THR A 147 -3.92 -3.78 13.05
C THR A 147 -5.43 -3.54 12.91
N GLU A 148 -5.89 -2.30 13.00
CA GLU A 148 -7.25 -1.90 12.66
C GLU A 148 -7.51 -1.84 11.15
N PHE A 149 -6.45 -1.97 10.32
CA PHE A 149 -6.66 -2.20 8.89
C PHE A 149 -7.39 -3.53 8.71
N GLY A 150 -8.68 -3.43 8.35
CA GLY A 150 -9.47 -4.60 7.97
C GLY A 150 -8.93 -5.28 6.71
N SER A 151 -9.64 -6.30 6.23
CA SER A 151 -9.26 -7.10 5.05
C SER A 151 -9.46 -6.40 3.69
N ARG A 152 -9.41 -5.07 3.66
CA ARG A 152 -9.61 -4.29 2.43
C ARG A 152 -8.34 -4.37 1.56
N PRO A 153 -8.46 -4.60 0.24
CA PRO A 153 -7.31 -4.73 -0.65
C PRO A 153 -6.33 -3.56 -0.57
N GLY A 154 -6.82 -2.31 -0.51
CA GLY A 154 -5.98 -1.11 -0.42
C GLY A 154 -5.14 -0.99 0.85
N HIS A 155 -5.48 -1.73 1.90
CA HIS A 155 -4.70 -1.73 3.15
C HIS A 155 -3.67 -2.86 3.22
N LEU A 156 -3.74 -3.85 2.31
CA LEU A 156 -2.85 -5.00 2.35
C LEU A 156 -1.38 -4.63 2.09
N PRO A 157 -1.03 -3.73 1.15
CA PRO A 157 0.37 -3.39 0.92
C PRO A 157 1.02 -2.66 2.11
N PRO A 158 0.42 -1.63 2.73
CA PRO A 158 0.99 -1.01 3.92
C PRO A 158 1.07 -1.97 5.10
N LEU A 159 0.09 -2.87 5.26
CA LEU A 159 0.13 -3.93 6.27
C LEU A 159 1.33 -4.86 6.04
N LEU A 160 1.54 -5.31 4.81
CA LEU A 160 2.70 -6.15 4.45
C LEU A 160 4.00 -5.42 4.76
N ALA A 161 4.13 -4.17 4.30
CA ALA A 161 5.32 -3.35 4.55
C ALA A 161 5.63 -3.22 6.05
N TRP A 162 4.61 -2.94 6.87
CA TRP A 162 4.74 -2.88 8.32
C TRP A 162 5.20 -4.21 8.93
N CYS A 163 4.57 -5.32 8.53
CA CYS A 163 4.90 -6.63 9.07
C CYS A 163 6.33 -7.03 8.72
N VAL A 164 6.77 -6.74 7.51
CA VAL A 164 8.13 -7.03 7.05
C VAL A 164 9.16 -6.18 7.81
N LEU A 165 8.92 -4.87 7.95
CA LEU A 165 9.79 -3.98 8.73
C LEU A 165 9.93 -4.44 10.19
N GLN A 166 8.81 -4.67 10.87
CA GLN A 166 8.83 -5.07 12.27
C GLN A 166 9.31 -6.52 12.47
N GLY A 167 9.08 -7.40 11.49
CA GLY A 167 9.65 -8.74 11.46
C GLY A 167 11.18 -8.72 11.40
N ARG A 168 11.76 -7.91 10.50
CA ARG A 168 13.22 -7.68 10.41
C ARG A 168 13.77 -7.16 11.73
N ARG A 169 13.13 -6.15 12.32
CA ARG A 169 13.49 -5.61 13.64
C ARG A 169 13.50 -6.71 14.70
N ALA A 170 12.40 -7.47 14.81
CA ALA A 170 12.26 -8.52 15.82
C ALA A 170 13.30 -9.64 15.63
N LEU A 171 13.71 -9.95 14.40
CA LEU A 171 14.81 -10.86 14.10
C LEU A 171 16.18 -10.28 14.49
N CYS A 172 16.40 -8.98 14.30
CA CYS A 172 17.63 -8.33 14.76
C CYS A 172 17.75 -8.36 16.29
N ASP A 173 16.63 -8.19 17.01
CA ASP A 173 16.63 -8.23 18.48
C ASP A 173 16.96 -9.61 19.06
N THR A 174 16.73 -10.71 18.30
CA THR A 174 17.01 -12.07 18.79
C THR A 174 18.48 -12.48 18.71
N ASN A 175 19.36 -11.69 18.08
CA ASN A 175 20.80 -11.95 17.96
C ASN A 175 21.14 -13.41 17.57
N GLY A 176 20.36 -14.03 16.68
CA GLY A 176 20.58 -15.41 16.22
C GLY A 176 20.11 -16.51 17.18
N ALA A 177 19.18 -16.21 18.11
CA ALA A 177 18.53 -17.24 18.91
C ALA A 177 17.87 -18.30 18.02
N SER A 178 18.04 -19.58 18.38
CA SER A 178 17.60 -20.73 17.57
C SER A 178 16.08 -20.88 17.46
N VAL A 179 15.31 -20.13 18.27
CA VAL A 179 13.85 -20.13 18.24
C VAL A 179 13.36 -18.73 17.92
N PRO A 180 12.54 -18.54 16.86
CA PRO A 180 11.99 -17.24 16.54
C PRO A 180 11.11 -16.74 17.69
N SER A 181 11.30 -15.49 18.10
CA SER A 181 10.53 -14.88 19.17
C SER A 181 9.03 -14.86 18.83
N SER A 182 8.19 -14.74 19.86
CA SER A 182 6.73 -14.60 19.66
C SER A 182 6.38 -13.39 18.78
N GLU A 183 7.19 -12.33 18.82
CA GLU A 183 7.05 -11.16 17.94
C GLU A 183 7.34 -11.51 16.48
N VAL A 184 8.44 -12.22 16.18
CA VAL A 184 8.76 -12.67 14.82
C VAL A 184 7.62 -13.51 14.23
N GLN A 185 7.10 -14.46 15.02
CA GLN A 185 5.98 -15.30 14.59
C GLN A 185 4.68 -14.50 14.40
N ARG A 186 4.44 -13.45 15.19
CA ARG A 186 3.28 -12.57 15.04
C ARG A 186 3.32 -11.83 13.70
N TYR A 187 4.44 -11.17 13.40
CA TYR A 187 4.58 -10.41 12.15
C TYR A 187 4.61 -11.31 10.92
N SER A 188 5.27 -12.47 11.00
CA SER A 188 5.23 -13.47 9.92
C SER A 188 3.79 -13.92 9.61
N ARG A 189 2.98 -14.25 10.62
CA ARG A 189 1.56 -14.63 10.40
C ARG A 189 0.73 -13.50 9.79
N MET A 190 0.96 -12.26 10.20
CA MET A 190 0.23 -11.10 9.64
C MET A 190 0.64 -10.85 8.18
N ALA A 191 1.93 -10.97 7.86
CA ALA A 191 2.42 -10.86 6.49
C ALA A 191 1.87 -11.98 5.59
N VAL A 192 1.85 -13.23 6.06
CA VAL A 192 1.24 -14.36 5.34
C VAL A 192 -0.24 -14.08 5.06
N ARG A 193 -1.00 -13.55 6.02
CA ARG A 193 -2.40 -13.14 5.80
C ARG A 193 -2.55 -12.06 4.72
N ALA A 194 -1.62 -11.11 4.64
CA ALA A 194 -1.64 -10.12 3.57
C ALA A 194 -1.35 -10.75 2.19
N VAL A 195 -0.41 -11.71 2.14
CA VAL A 195 -0.12 -12.50 0.93
C VAL A 195 -1.34 -13.32 0.50
N ASP A 196 -1.96 -14.04 1.41
CA ASP A 196 -3.18 -14.83 1.17
C ASP A 196 -4.37 -13.94 0.78
N GLY A 197 -4.41 -12.71 1.30
CA GLY A 197 -5.36 -11.67 0.92
C GLY A 197 -5.15 -11.11 -0.50
N GLY A 198 -4.11 -11.54 -1.22
CA GLY A 198 -3.85 -11.15 -2.59
C GLY A 198 -3.07 -9.84 -2.75
N VAL A 199 -2.24 -9.46 -1.77
CA VAL A 199 -1.44 -8.22 -1.82
C VAL A 199 -0.61 -8.08 -3.11
N MET A 200 -0.05 -9.18 -3.63
CA MET A 200 0.76 -9.15 -4.86
C MET A 200 -0.08 -8.78 -6.09
N ALA A 201 -1.29 -9.33 -6.19
CA ALA A 201 -2.24 -8.96 -7.24
C ALA A 201 -2.73 -7.51 -7.06
N CYS A 202 -2.93 -7.07 -5.82
CA CYS A 202 -3.29 -5.68 -5.53
C CYS A 202 -2.20 -4.69 -5.97
N LEU A 203 -0.94 -4.97 -5.63
CA LEU A 203 0.21 -4.17 -6.07
C LEU A 203 0.34 -4.15 -7.59
N HIS A 204 0.14 -5.29 -8.25
CA HIS A 204 0.11 -5.37 -9.71
C HIS A 204 -1.00 -4.47 -10.31
N ASN A 205 -2.18 -4.47 -9.71
CA ASN A 205 -3.28 -3.60 -10.14
C ASN A 205 -2.95 -2.11 -9.94
N PHE A 206 -2.23 -1.75 -8.89
CA PHE A 206 -1.78 -0.38 -8.67
C PHE A 206 -0.78 0.10 -9.72
N LEU A 207 0.16 -0.75 -10.13
CA LEU A 207 1.09 -0.43 -11.23
C LEU A 207 0.39 -0.21 -12.58
N ASN A 208 -0.79 -0.82 -12.77
CA ASN A 208 -1.61 -0.66 -13.97
C ASN A 208 -2.72 0.39 -13.82
N ASN A 209 -2.78 1.08 -12.66
CA ASN A 209 -3.76 2.13 -12.44
C ASN A 209 -3.48 3.33 -13.36
N GLN A 210 -4.54 3.93 -13.93
CA GLN A 210 -4.44 5.04 -14.88
C GLN A 210 -3.71 6.27 -14.32
N ALA A 211 -3.88 6.57 -13.03
CA ALA A 211 -3.16 7.66 -12.38
C ALA A 211 -1.65 7.42 -12.34
N VAL A 212 -1.20 6.16 -12.31
CA VAL A 212 0.22 5.78 -12.30
C VAL A 212 0.78 5.71 -13.72
N VAL A 213 0.10 5.01 -14.64
CA VAL A 213 0.63 4.77 -16.00
C VAL A 213 0.62 6.00 -16.90
N SER A 214 -0.17 7.02 -16.56
CA SER A 214 -0.26 8.26 -17.35
C SER A 214 0.93 9.20 -17.15
N ASP A 215 1.74 8.99 -16.11
CA ASP A 215 2.93 9.80 -15.81
C ASP A 215 4.16 8.88 -15.73
N ALA A 216 5.17 9.14 -16.57
CA ALA A 216 6.35 8.29 -16.67
C ALA A 216 7.19 8.28 -15.37
N LEU A 217 7.31 9.44 -14.71
CA LEU A 217 8.05 9.54 -13.45
C LEU A 217 7.31 8.80 -12.34
N LEU A 218 6.00 9.00 -12.24
CA LEU A 218 5.18 8.34 -11.23
C LEU A 218 5.17 6.83 -11.43
N LYS A 219 5.08 6.36 -12.69
CA LYS A 219 5.20 4.94 -13.03
C LYS A 219 6.52 4.34 -12.52
N GLU A 220 7.63 5.04 -12.73
CA GLU A 220 8.96 4.56 -12.31
C GLU A 220 9.11 4.58 -10.78
N VAL A 221 8.63 5.62 -10.11
CA VAL A 221 8.61 5.71 -8.64
C VAL A 221 7.77 4.58 -8.05
N CYS A 222 6.54 4.39 -8.54
CA CYS A 222 5.64 3.34 -8.08
C CYS A 222 6.23 1.94 -8.34
N ALA A 223 6.81 1.69 -9.51
CA ALA A 223 7.50 0.43 -9.80
C ALA A 223 8.64 0.16 -8.81
N SER A 224 9.40 1.19 -8.43
CA SER A 224 10.51 1.07 -7.46
C SER A 224 10.01 0.74 -6.06
N ILE A 225 8.95 1.41 -5.60
CA ILE A 225 8.30 1.13 -4.29
C ILE A 225 7.79 -0.31 -4.24
N VAL A 226 7.10 -0.74 -5.29
CA VAL A 226 6.53 -2.09 -5.36
C VAL A 226 7.62 -3.14 -5.45
N TYR A 227 8.69 -2.87 -6.21
CA TYR A 227 9.81 -3.79 -6.35
C TYR A 227 10.52 -4.03 -5.03
N SER A 228 10.85 -2.94 -4.32
CA SER A 228 11.47 -2.94 -2.99
C SER A 228 10.68 -3.82 -2.02
N VAL A 229 9.41 -3.49 -1.76
CA VAL A 229 8.61 -4.24 -0.77
C VAL A 229 8.42 -5.70 -1.16
N ALA A 230 8.31 -6.01 -2.45
CA ALA A 230 8.20 -7.37 -2.95
C ALA A 230 9.48 -8.18 -2.67
N CYS A 231 10.65 -7.60 -2.90
CA CYS A 231 11.95 -8.21 -2.65
C CYS A 231 12.17 -8.51 -1.16
N VAL A 232 11.88 -7.52 -0.30
CA VAL A 232 12.03 -7.70 1.15
C VAL A 232 11.02 -8.72 1.68
N ALA A 233 9.77 -8.67 1.22
CA ALA A 233 8.74 -9.64 1.63
C ALA A 233 9.09 -11.07 1.22
N ALA A 234 9.56 -11.27 -0.01
CA ALA A 234 9.97 -12.58 -0.50
C ALA A 234 11.11 -13.18 0.33
N THR A 235 12.12 -12.36 0.64
CA THR A 235 13.27 -12.76 1.46
C THR A 235 12.83 -13.09 2.90
N GLN A 236 12.02 -12.24 3.52
CA GLN A 236 11.63 -12.41 4.92
C GLN A 236 10.64 -13.55 5.15
N LEU A 237 9.78 -13.82 4.17
CA LEU A 237 8.75 -14.85 4.30
C LEU A 237 9.21 -16.22 3.80
N ASN A 238 10.39 -16.31 3.17
CA ASN A 238 10.87 -17.54 2.52
C ASN A 238 9.74 -18.20 1.71
N ILE A 239 9.11 -17.40 0.82
CA ILE A 239 7.97 -17.85 0.04
C ILE A 239 8.40 -19.08 -0.77
N ASP A 240 7.71 -20.20 -0.58
CA ASP A 240 7.98 -21.42 -1.33
C ASP A 240 7.87 -21.11 -2.84
N PRO A 241 8.93 -21.35 -3.64
CA PRO A 241 8.91 -21.11 -5.08
C PRO A 241 7.77 -21.83 -5.80
N ARG A 242 7.22 -22.91 -5.22
CA ARG A 242 6.10 -23.69 -5.76
C ARG A 242 4.73 -23.20 -5.31
N ALA A 243 4.65 -22.27 -4.37
CA ALA A 243 3.38 -21.73 -3.90
C ALA A 243 2.71 -20.85 -4.98
N PRO A 244 1.38 -20.78 -5.06
CA PRO A 244 0.68 -19.93 -6.04
C PRO A 244 1.04 -18.44 -5.93
N CYS A 245 1.43 -17.97 -4.74
CA CYS A 245 1.89 -16.59 -4.53
C CYS A 245 3.26 -16.30 -5.16
N SER A 246 4.13 -17.31 -5.33
CA SER A 246 5.43 -17.18 -6.00
C SER A 246 5.27 -16.75 -7.47
N ALA A 247 4.27 -17.29 -8.17
CA ALA A 247 3.98 -16.88 -9.55
C ALA A 247 3.52 -15.42 -9.65
N HIS A 248 2.70 -14.95 -8.69
CA HIS A 248 2.27 -13.56 -8.63
C HIS A 248 3.42 -12.61 -8.29
N LEU A 249 4.27 -13.01 -7.34
CA LEU A 249 5.49 -12.29 -7.00
C LEU A 249 6.44 -12.18 -8.21
N SER A 250 6.66 -13.29 -8.90
CA SER A 250 7.51 -13.33 -10.10
C SER A 250 6.97 -12.40 -11.20
N ALA A 251 5.67 -12.47 -11.49
CA ALA A 251 5.04 -11.58 -12.47
C ALA A 251 5.13 -10.11 -12.06
N LEU A 252 4.93 -9.82 -10.77
CA LEU A 252 5.02 -8.47 -10.21
C LEU A 252 6.44 -7.90 -10.34
N ALA A 253 7.45 -8.66 -9.94
CA ALA A 253 8.83 -8.21 -10.00
C ALA A 253 9.32 -8.08 -11.46
N VAL A 254 8.93 -9.00 -12.37
CA VAL A 254 9.18 -8.84 -13.82
C VAL A 254 8.56 -7.55 -14.37
N ALA A 255 7.34 -7.21 -13.96
CA ALA A 255 6.69 -5.97 -14.38
C ALA A 255 7.43 -4.71 -13.87
N CYS A 256 8.03 -4.77 -12.68
CA CYS A 256 8.78 -3.65 -12.11
C CYS A 256 10.14 -3.46 -12.78
N VAL A 257 10.92 -4.54 -12.96
CA VAL A 257 12.28 -4.48 -13.54
C VAL A 257 12.31 -4.16 -15.02
N ALA A 258 11.15 -4.07 -15.68
CA ALA A 258 11.04 -3.45 -17.00
C ALA A 258 11.26 -1.93 -16.98
N SER A 259 11.35 -1.30 -15.81
CA SER A 259 11.65 0.13 -15.63
C SER A 259 13.12 0.37 -15.25
N PRO A 260 13.74 1.50 -15.64
CA PRO A 260 15.16 1.75 -15.42
C PRO A 260 15.62 1.71 -13.96
N VAL A 261 14.92 2.40 -13.05
CA VAL A 261 15.32 2.43 -11.62
C VAL A 261 15.25 1.04 -10.95
N PRO A 262 14.14 0.27 -11.03
CA PRO A 262 14.11 -1.09 -10.50
C PRO A 262 15.14 -2.02 -11.13
N ALA A 263 15.39 -1.90 -12.44
CA ALA A 263 16.46 -2.66 -13.10
C ALA A 263 17.84 -2.31 -12.54
N HIS A 264 18.12 -1.02 -12.31
CA HIS A 264 19.37 -0.60 -11.67
C HIS A 264 19.50 -1.21 -10.26
N LEU A 265 18.44 -1.20 -9.45
CA LEU A 265 18.43 -1.83 -8.13
C LEU A 265 18.70 -3.33 -8.20
N PHE A 266 18.06 -4.05 -9.14
CA PHE A 266 18.30 -5.48 -9.37
C PHE A 266 19.80 -5.77 -9.60
N TRP A 267 20.50 -4.92 -10.34
CA TRP A 267 21.91 -5.09 -10.66
C TRP A 267 22.90 -4.50 -9.65
N ALA A 268 22.43 -3.70 -8.69
CA ALA A 268 23.29 -2.97 -7.76
C ALA A 268 23.69 -3.81 -6.55
N GLU A 269 22.94 -4.86 -6.23
CA GLU A 269 23.21 -5.70 -5.06
C GLU A 269 23.89 -7.01 -5.49
N GLU A 270 25.22 -7.11 -5.31
CA GLU A 270 25.99 -8.33 -5.60
C GLU A 270 25.62 -9.54 -4.70
N GLU A 271 24.94 -9.30 -3.58
CA GLU A 271 24.47 -10.34 -2.64
C GLU A 271 23.07 -10.05 -2.04
N GLY A 272 22.34 -9.08 -2.60
CA GLY A 272 21.19 -8.50 -1.91
C GLY A 272 19.83 -8.99 -2.40
N THR A 273 18.83 -8.62 -1.61
CA THR A 273 17.41 -8.97 -1.77
C THR A 273 16.81 -8.47 -3.09
N ALA A 274 17.45 -7.51 -3.77
CA ALA A 274 16.96 -6.97 -5.02
C ALA A 274 17.02 -7.97 -6.20
N ALA A 275 17.82 -9.04 -6.13
CA ALA A 275 17.89 -10.07 -7.18
C ALA A 275 17.08 -11.33 -6.87
N VAL A 276 16.10 -11.26 -5.95
CA VAL A 276 15.35 -12.41 -5.41
C VAL A 276 14.82 -13.40 -6.47
N LEU A 277 14.42 -12.92 -7.66
CA LEU A 277 13.88 -13.80 -8.70
C LEU A 277 14.94 -14.61 -9.46
N LEU A 278 16.20 -14.16 -9.47
CA LEU A 278 17.22 -14.71 -10.35
C LEU A 278 17.65 -16.13 -9.92
N PRO A 279 17.96 -16.41 -8.62
CA PRO A 279 18.29 -17.76 -8.17
C PRO A 279 17.19 -18.78 -8.50
N ASP A 280 15.94 -18.45 -8.20
CA ASP A 280 14.80 -19.33 -8.46
C ASP A 280 14.60 -19.61 -9.95
N ALA A 281 14.79 -18.60 -10.81
CA ALA A 281 14.71 -18.75 -12.25
C ALA A 281 15.85 -19.61 -12.82
N HIS A 282 17.06 -19.53 -12.26
CA HIS A 282 18.18 -20.40 -12.63
C HIS A 282 17.97 -21.85 -12.17
N LEU A 283 17.40 -22.07 -10.98
CA LEU A 283 17.18 -23.42 -10.43
C LEU A 283 16.27 -24.29 -11.30
N VAL A 284 15.30 -23.70 -11.99
CA VAL A 284 14.35 -24.42 -12.87
C VAL A 284 14.76 -24.40 -14.34
N PHE A 285 15.80 -23.66 -14.69
CA PHE A 285 16.38 -23.65 -16.03
C PHE A 285 17.31 -24.86 -16.19
N PRO A 286 17.27 -25.61 -17.32
CA PRO A 286 16.58 -25.33 -18.58
C PRO A 286 15.15 -25.88 -18.70
N GLU A 287 14.68 -26.68 -17.73
CA GLU A 287 13.41 -27.40 -17.83
C GLU A 287 12.22 -26.47 -18.00
N GLN A 288 12.26 -25.31 -17.33
CA GLN A 288 11.30 -24.23 -17.46
C GLN A 288 12.03 -22.94 -17.86
N PRO A 289 12.19 -22.65 -19.16
CA PRO A 289 12.98 -21.51 -19.60
C PRO A 289 12.24 -20.17 -19.45
N ARG A 290 10.90 -20.21 -19.36
CA ARG A 290 10.05 -19.01 -19.39
C ARG A 290 10.34 -18.00 -18.27
N PRO A 291 10.53 -18.38 -17.00
CA PRO A 291 10.82 -17.43 -15.92
C PRO A 291 12.10 -16.64 -16.17
N LEU A 292 13.19 -17.34 -16.49
CA LEU A 292 14.48 -16.72 -16.78
C LEU A 292 14.40 -15.81 -18.02
N LEU A 293 13.83 -16.30 -19.12
CA LEU A 293 13.69 -15.51 -20.35
C LEU A 293 12.82 -14.26 -20.15
N SER A 294 11.75 -14.36 -19.36
CA SER A 294 10.87 -13.21 -19.07
C SER A 294 11.60 -12.15 -18.26
N LEU A 295 12.38 -12.57 -17.24
CA LEU A 295 13.21 -11.70 -16.43
C LEU A 295 14.29 -11.01 -17.26
N CYS A 296 15.07 -11.77 -18.03
CA CYS A 296 16.10 -11.24 -18.92
C CYS A 296 15.51 -10.26 -19.96
N THR A 297 14.35 -10.57 -20.52
CA THR A 297 13.68 -9.67 -21.49
C THR A 297 13.26 -8.35 -20.84
N ALA A 298 12.65 -8.41 -19.66
CA ALA A 298 12.25 -7.22 -18.92
C ALA A 298 13.47 -6.34 -18.58
N LEU A 299 14.50 -6.95 -18.00
CA LEU A 299 15.76 -6.26 -17.67
C LEU A 299 16.41 -5.65 -18.90
N ALA A 300 16.51 -6.38 -20.01
CA ALA A 300 17.11 -5.86 -21.25
C ALA A 300 16.32 -4.69 -21.84
N SER A 301 14.99 -4.71 -21.69
CA SER A 301 14.12 -3.62 -22.17
C SER A 301 14.19 -2.35 -21.31
N ALA A 302 14.64 -2.45 -20.06
CA ALA A 302 14.62 -1.35 -19.12
C ALA A 302 15.63 -0.24 -19.46
N SER A 303 16.84 -0.61 -19.88
CA SER A 303 17.87 0.35 -20.28
C SER A 303 19.02 -0.32 -21.03
N ALA A 304 19.79 0.47 -21.81
CA ALA A 304 20.97 -0.04 -22.50
C ALA A 304 22.04 -0.65 -21.57
N PRO A 305 22.38 -0.04 -20.40
CA PRO A 305 23.29 -0.66 -19.44
C PRO A 305 22.75 -2.00 -18.89
N SER A 306 21.45 -2.08 -18.62
CA SER A 306 20.81 -3.31 -18.14
C SER A 306 20.86 -4.41 -19.22
N CYS A 307 20.64 -4.06 -20.49
CA CYS A 307 20.78 -4.99 -21.62
C CYS A 307 22.20 -5.57 -21.72
N ALA A 308 23.25 -4.75 -21.54
CA ALA A 308 24.63 -5.24 -21.54
C ALA A 308 24.87 -6.28 -20.43
N LYS A 309 24.38 -6.02 -19.21
CA LYS A 309 24.47 -6.97 -18.08
C LYS A 309 23.70 -8.28 -18.34
N VAL A 310 22.53 -8.21 -19.01
CA VAL A 310 21.80 -9.42 -19.43
C VAL A 310 22.62 -10.24 -20.42
N MET A 311 23.27 -9.60 -21.39
CA MET A 311 24.11 -10.31 -22.37
C MET A 311 25.30 -11.01 -21.69
N GLU A 312 25.93 -10.34 -20.71
CA GLU A 312 27.00 -10.91 -19.88
C GLU A 312 26.49 -12.14 -19.12
N LEU A 313 25.40 -12.01 -18.35
CA LEU A 313 24.76 -13.11 -17.63
C LEU A 313 24.43 -14.32 -18.52
N LEU A 314 23.87 -14.07 -19.71
CA LEU A 314 23.53 -15.15 -20.65
C LEU A 314 24.76 -15.81 -21.27
N SER A 315 25.87 -15.07 -21.41
CA SER A 315 27.13 -15.62 -21.92
C SER A 315 27.86 -16.50 -20.91
N GLU A 316 27.63 -16.26 -19.61
CA GLU A 316 28.21 -17.02 -18.51
C GLU A 316 27.39 -18.27 -18.14
N MET A 317 26.18 -18.42 -18.70
CA MET A 317 25.37 -19.59 -18.40
C MET A 317 26.07 -20.89 -18.86
N PRO A 318 26.10 -21.93 -18.01
CA PRO A 318 26.72 -23.19 -18.37
C PRO A 318 26.06 -23.73 -19.64
N SER A 319 26.90 -24.06 -20.64
CA SER A 319 26.43 -24.69 -21.87
C SER A 319 25.68 -25.97 -21.51
N LEU A 320 24.47 -26.12 -22.04
CA LEU A 320 23.70 -27.36 -21.94
C LEU A 320 24.48 -28.49 -22.63
N THR A 321 25.19 -29.28 -21.85
CA THR A 321 25.85 -30.53 -22.29
C THR A 321 24.93 -31.71 -22.10
#